data_AF-A0A2V8MA96-F1
#
_entry.id   AF-A0A2V8MA96-F1
#
_cell.length_a   1.000
_cell.length_b   1.000
_cell.length_c   1.000
_cell.angle_alpha   90.00
_cell.angle_beta   90.00
_cell.angle_gamma   90.00
#
_symmetry.space_group_name_H-M   'P 1'
#
loop_
_entity.id
_entity.type
_entity.pdbx_description
1 polymer ?
#
loop_
_entity_poly.entity_id
_entity_poly.type
_entity_poly.pdbx_seq_one_letter_code
_entity_poly.pdbx_strand_id
1 'polypeptide(L)'
;MKHETAGNPLDLRAWLREVETLGELQEIRGVDWNLELGAISELNVKKDKPPALLFDEIAGYPKGFRVLTCSTSSPARLSSILRFPTKTIHRQLVEELRGKPRIWQAEAANYDPVVVNRGPVFESVQKNADVDVLIFPAPFWHELDGGRYIGTGCSVVTRDFDSDWVNVGTYRVMVHDRNHVAIDMVPGKHGRIHYEKYKAAGKPFPVVIVLGGDPLGYLISGIEIPFGMCEYNYMGAILQQPVAVVNGETTALPFPSASEIVLEGRVQPNDERTEGPFGEF
;
A
#
# COMPACT_ATOMS: atom_id res chain seq x y z
N MET A 1 6.11 23.92 25.40
CA MET A 1 4.99 23.65 24.47
C MET A 1 4.77 22.16 24.46
N LYS A 2 3.56 21.69 24.71
CA LYS A 2 3.23 20.26 24.67
C LYS A 2 3.28 19.85 23.21
N HIS A 3 4.19 18.97 22.82
CA HIS A 3 4.04 18.19 21.59
C HIS A 3 2.82 17.29 21.82
N GLU A 4 1.65 17.72 21.37
CA GLU A 4 0.63 16.75 20.98
C GLU A 4 1.33 15.79 20.03
N THR A 5 1.33 14.50 20.35
CA THR A 5 1.81 13.47 19.46
C THR A 5 0.90 13.49 18.24
N ALA A 6 1.27 14.29 17.24
CA ALA A 6 0.68 14.19 15.92
C ALA A 6 0.77 12.72 15.52
N GLY A 7 -0.36 12.11 15.16
CA GLY A 7 -0.42 10.72 14.72
C GLY A 7 0.52 10.48 13.53
N ASN A 8 0.66 9.22 13.13
CA ASN A 8 1.45 8.89 11.95
C ASN A 8 0.93 9.68 10.73
N PRO A 9 1.78 10.41 9.99
CA PRO A 9 1.33 11.16 8.82
C PRO A 9 0.94 10.29 7.63
N LEU A 10 1.24 8.99 7.68
CA LEU A 10 0.72 7.95 6.81
C LEU A 10 -0.41 7.17 7.52
N ASP A 11 -1.53 7.83 7.77
CA ASP A 11 -2.73 7.25 8.40
C ASP A 11 -3.91 7.28 7.43
N LEU A 12 -4.31 6.08 6.95
CA LEU A 12 -5.43 5.94 6.02
C LEU A 12 -6.76 6.43 6.62
N ARG A 13 -7.00 6.23 7.92
CA ARG A 13 -8.24 6.68 8.59
C ARG A 13 -8.28 8.20 8.65
N ALA A 14 -7.14 8.85 8.86
CA ALA A 14 -7.05 10.30 8.80
C ALA A 14 -7.35 10.83 7.40
N TRP A 15 -6.74 10.23 6.37
CA TRP A 15 -7.00 10.60 4.98
C TRP A 15 -8.47 10.38 4.57
N LEU A 16 -9.10 9.27 4.99
CA LEU A 16 -10.51 9.01 4.70
C LEU A 16 -11.43 10.11 5.24
N ARG A 17 -11.19 10.62 6.45
CA ARG A 17 -11.96 11.74 7.03
C ARG A 17 -11.79 13.04 6.24
N GLU A 18 -10.57 13.28 5.75
CA GLU A 18 -10.28 14.44 4.89
C GLU A 18 -11.04 14.35 3.57
N VAL A 19 -10.96 13.21 2.89
CA VAL A 19 -11.62 12.99 1.59
C VAL A 19 -13.15 12.98 1.71
N GLU A 20 -13.69 12.49 2.81
CA GLU A 20 -15.12 12.63 3.14
C GLU A 20 -15.52 14.11 3.25
N THR A 21 -14.72 14.93 3.96
CA THR A 21 -14.94 16.38 4.07
C THR A 21 -14.86 17.09 2.72
N LEU A 22 -14.02 16.60 1.81
CA LEU A 22 -13.93 17.10 0.43
C LEU A 22 -15.10 16.68 -0.46
N GLY A 23 -16.00 15.80 0.00
CA GLY A 23 -17.07 15.22 -0.80
C GLY A 23 -16.56 14.27 -1.90
N GLU A 24 -15.36 13.71 -1.71
CA GLU A 24 -14.65 12.88 -2.68
C GLU A 24 -14.67 11.39 -2.30
N LEU A 25 -15.38 11.02 -1.23
CA LEU A 25 -15.57 9.65 -0.75
C LEU A 25 -17.05 9.25 -0.85
N GLN A 26 -17.31 8.04 -1.35
CA GLN A 26 -18.64 7.44 -1.37
C GLN A 26 -18.60 6.07 -0.70
N GLU A 27 -19.46 5.86 0.30
CA GLU A 27 -19.68 4.54 0.89
C GLU A 27 -20.62 3.70 0.03
N ILE A 28 -20.29 2.42 -0.12
CA ILE A 28 -21.09 1.40 -0.80
C ILE A 28 -21.24 0.21 0.15
N ARG A 29 -22.45 -0.37 0.26
CA ARG A 29 -22.73 -1.43 1.24
C ARG A 29 -23.43 -2.62 0.60
N GLY A 30 -23.19 -3.81 1.14
CA GLY A 30 -23.94 -5.01 0.76
C GLY A 30 -23.55 -5.61 -0.58
N VAL A 31 -22.32 -5.39 -1.04
CA VAL A 31 -21.81 -5.91 -2.32
C VAL A 31 -21.12 -7.26 -2.14
N ASP A 32 -21.04 -8.03 -3.21
CA ASP A 32 -20.24 -9.25 -3.30
C ASP A 32 -18.77 -8.92 -3.63
N TRP A 33 -17.84 -9.60 -2.96
CA TRP A 33 -16.41 -9.54 -3.26
C TRP A 33 -16.06 -10.24 -4.58
N ASN A 34 -16.93 -11.14 -5.04
CA ASN A 34 -16.78 -11.90 -6.26
C ASN A 34 -17.36 -11.13 -7.45
N LEU A 35 -16.48 -10.48 -8.23
CA LEU A 35 -16.77 -9.70 -9.43
C LEU A 35 -17.58 -8.42 -9.23
N GLU A 36 -18.60 -8.40 -8.38
CA GLU A 36 -19.48 -7.23 -8.22
C GLU A 36 -18.71 -5.98 -7.76
N LEU A 37 -17.94 -6.09 -6.67
CA LEU A 37 -17.10 -5.00 -6.19
C LEU A 37 -16.14 -4.50 -7.28
N GLY A 38 -15.47 -5.41 -7.98
CA GLY A 38 -14.54 -5.08 -9.06
C GLY A 38 -15.23 -4.35 -10.22
N ALA A 39 -16.39 -4.84 -10.66
CA ALA A 39 -17.18 -4.22 -11.72
C ALA A 39 -17.67 -2.81 -11.32
N ILE A 40 -18.09 -2.60 -10.07
CA ILE A 40 -18.47 -1.28 -9.56
C ILE A 40 -17.27 -0.33 -9.61
N SER A 41 -16.10 -0.77 -9.17
CA SER A 41 -14.86 0.04 -9.21
C SER A 41 -14.46 0.41 -10.63
N GLU A 42 -14.54 -0.54 -11.57
CA GLU A 42 -14.21 -0.35 -12.99
C GLU A 42 -15.18 0.62 -13.69
N LEU A 43 -16.48 0.51 -13.40
CA LEU A 43 -17.47 1.48 -13.90
C LEU A 43 -17.29 2.85 -13.26
N ASN A 44 -16.86 2.89 -11.99
CA ASN A 44 -16.67 4.14 -11.27
C ASN A 44 -15.57 4.98 -11.91
N VAL A 45 -14.39 4.42 -12.19
CA VAL A 45 -13.25 5.18 -12.77
C VAL A 45 -13.54 5.78 -14.15
N LYS A 46 -14.58 5.30 -14.85
CA LYS A 46 -15.03 5.82 -16.16
C LYS A 46 -15.92 7.06 -16.07
N LYS A 47 -16.34 7.46 -14.87
CA LYS A 47 -17.13 8.69 -14.66
C LYS A 47 -16.25 9.94 -14.84
N ASP A 48 -16.86 11.06 -15.20
CA ASP A 48 -16.16 12.36 -15.31
C ASP A 48 -15.48 12.79 -13.99
N LYS A 49 -16.12 12.48 -12.85
CA LYS A 49 -15.67 12.81 -11.50
C LYS A 49 -15.87 11.60 -10.59
N PRO A 50 -14.97 10.60 -10.65
CA PRO A 50 -15.15 9.36 -9.92
C PRO A 50 -14.78 9.59 -8.44
N PRO A 51 -15.68 9.37 -7.45
CA PRO A 51 -15.30 9.40 -6.05
C PRO A 51 -14.38 8.21 -5.72
N ALA A 52 -13.64 8.29 -4.61
CA ALA A 52 -13.11 7.09 -3.96
C ALA A 52 -14.28 6.27 -3.40
N LEU A 53 -14.21 4.94 -3.47
CA LEU A 53 -15.26 4.06 -2.97
C LEU A 53 -14.79 3.33 -1.73
N LEU A 54 -15.57 3.42 -0.65
CA LEU A 54 -15.36 2.64 0.57
C LEU A 54 -16.48 1.61 0.71
N PHE A 55 -16.15 0.35 0.45
CA PHE A 55 -17.07 -0.77 0.55
C PHE A 55 -17.10 -1.30 1.99
N ASP A 56 -18.29 -1.51 2.54
CA ASP A 56 -18.53 -2.19 3.82
C ASP A 56 -19.68 -3.20 3.69
N GLU A 57 -19.91 -4.00 4.73
CA GLU A 57 -20.98 -5.02 4.77
C GLU A 57 -20.90 -5.96 3.54
N ILE A 58 -19.68 -6.36 3.19
CA ILE A 58 -19.36 -7.21 2.04
C ILE A 58 -19.90 -8.62 2.29
N ALA A 59 -20.57 -9.21 1.30
CA ALA A 59 -21.20 -10.51 1.43
C ALA A 59 -20.21 -11.60 1.90
N GLY A 60 -20.58 -12.34 2.94
CA GLY A 60 -19.75 -13.39 3.55
C GLY A 60 -18.69 -12.89 4.54
N TYR A 61 -18.59 -11.58 4.78
CA TYR A 61 -17.61 -10.98 5.70
C TYR A 61 -18.27 -10.19 6.84
N PRO A 62 -17.66 -10.13 8.03
CA PRO A 62 -18.19 -9.32 9.12
C PRO A 62 -18.19 -7.82 8.78
N LYS A 63 -19.16 -7.08 9.30
CA LYS A 63 -19.19 -5.61 9.21
C LYS A 63 -17.89 -5.00 9.76
N GLY A 64 -17.37 -3.99 9.06
CA GLY A 64 -16.11 -3.32 9.40
C GLY A 64 -14.89 -3.83 8.63
N PHE A 65 -15.00 -4.99 7.96
CA PHE A 65 -14.00 -5.48 7.01
C PHE A 65 -14.22 -4.81 5.66
N ARG A 66 -13.55 -3.67 5.48
CA ARG A 66 -13.83 -2.73 4.39
C ARG A 66 -12.78 -2.80 3.29
N VAL A 67 -13.16 -2.40 2.08
CA VAL A 67 -12.27 -2.28 0.91
C VAL A 67 -12.35 -0.86 0.37
N LEU A 68 -11.19 -0.23 0.15
CA LEU A 68 -11.10 1.08 -0.48
C LEU A 68 -10.62 0.92 -1.93
N THR A 69 -11.30 1.56 -2.88
CA THR A 69 -10.88 1.59 -4.29
C THR A 69 -10.89 3.02 -4.85
N CYS A 70 -10.28 3.20 -6.03
CA CYS A 70 -10.30 4.46 -6.79
C CYS A 70 -9.70 5.68 -6.02
N SER A 71 -8.77 5.44 -5.09
CA SER A 71 -8.20 6.46 -4.20
C SER A 71 -7.48 7.59 -4.95
N THR A 72 -6.91 7.32 -6.13
CA THR A 72 -6.07 8.26 -6.90
C THR A 72 -6.79 8.94 -8.08
N SER A 73 -8.05 8.61 -8.35
CA SER A 73 -8.74 8.97 -9.61
C SER A 73 -9.31 10.40 -9.66
N SER A 74 -8.81 11.36 -8.88
CA SER A 74 -9.21 12.78 -9.00
C SER A 74 -8.08 13.75 -8.65
N PRO A 75 -8.04 14.95 -9.25
CA PRO A 75 -7.01 15.94 -8.93
C PRO A 75 -7.12 16.45 -7.48
N ALA A 76 -8.34 16.50 -6.91
CA ALA A 76 -8.54 16.92 -5.53
C ALA A 76 -7.97 15.89 -4.56
N ARG A 77 -8.25 14.60 -4.78
CA ARG A 77 -7.66 13.51 -3.99
C ARG A 77 -6.15 13.43 -4.16
N LEU A 78 -5.63 13.56 -5.38
CA LEU A 78 -4.17 13.60 -5.60
C LEU A 78 -3.51 14.80 -4.91
N SER A 79 -4.19 15.96 -4.85
CA SER A 79 -3.70 17.11 -4.06
C SER A 79 -3.61 16.75 -2.57
N SER A 80 -4.66 16.14 -2.02
CA SER A 80 -4.68 15.65 -0.62
C SER A 80 -3.59 14.60 -0.36
N ILE A 81 -3.43 13.61 -1.24
CA ILE A 81 -2.40 12.57 -1.15
C ILE A 81 -1.00 13.19 -1.11
N LEU A 82 -0.73 14.18 -1.96
CA LEU A 82 0.55 14.90 -2.03
C LEU A 82 0.69 16.04 -1.00
N ARG A 83 -0.28 16.20 -0.10
CA ARG A 83 -0.35 17.27 0.91
C ARG A 83 -0.27 18.68 0.32
N PHE A 84 -0.85 18.88 -0.86
CA PHE A 84 -0.98 20.18 -1.51
C PHE A 84 -2.31 20.86 -1.16
N PRO A 85 -2.39 22.20 -1.32
CA PRO A 85 -3.67 22.88 -1.40
C PRO A 85 -4.55 22.25 -2.48
N THR A 86 -5.82 22.01 -2.16
CA THR A 86 -6.76 21.30 -3.04
C THR A 86 -6.83 21.94 -4.42
N LYS A 87 -6.45 21.19 -5.46
CA LYS A 87 -6.67 21.55 -6.86
C LYS A 87 -7.77 20.65 -7.43
N THR A 88 -8.75 21.23 -8.10
CA THR A 88 -9.87 20.47 -8.70
C THR A 88 -9.69 20.26 -10.21
N ILE A 89 -8.61 20.77 -10.78
CA ILE A 89 -8.31 20.71 -12.21
C ILE A 89 -6.90 20.14 -12.40
N HIS A 90 -6.76 19.14 -13.27
CA HIS A 90 -5.48 18.47 -13.53
C HIS A 90 -4.35 19.43 -13.89
N ARG A 91 -4.62 20.46 -14.72
CA ARG A 91 -3.62 21.46 -15.10
C ARG A 91 -3.01 22.17 -13.89
N GLN A 92 -3.83 22.56 -12.92
CA GLN A 92 -3.37 23.25 -11.70
C GLN A 92 -2.54 22.31 -10.82
N LEU A 93 -2.93 21.04 -10.72
CA LEU A 93 -2.15 20.02 -10.00
C LEU A 93 -0.79 19.78 -10.68
N VAL A 94 -0.75 19.71 -12.00
CA VAL A 94 0.50 19.55 -12.77
C VAL A 94 1.41 20.77 -12.61
N GLU A 95 0.85 21.97 -12.62
CA GLU A 95 1.59 23.22 -12.36
C GLU A 95 2.19 23.21 -10.95
N GLU A 96 1.43 22.78 -9.94
CA GLU A 96 1.91 22.61 -8.56
C GLU A 96 3.01 21.53 -8.48
N LEU A 97 2.84 20.37 -9.10
CA LEU A 97 3.78 19.25 -9.03
C LEU A 97 5.13 19.54 -9.72
N ARG A 98 5.17 20.50 -10.66
CA ARG A 98 6.34 20.77 -11.50
C ARG A 98 7.61 21.02 -10.67
N GLY A 99 8.62 20.19 -10.88
CA GLY A 99 9.93 20.32 -10.24
C GLY A 99 10.00 19.78 -8.81
N LYS A 100 8.86 19.57 -8.13
CA LYS A 100 8.84 19.03 -6.76
C LYS A 100 9.44 17.63 -6.64
N PRO A 101 9.25 16.68 -7.59
CA PRO A 101 9.89 15.38 -7.49
C PRO A 101 11.41 15.42 -7.35
N ARG A 102 12.06 16.37 -8.03
CA ARG A 102 13.52 16.58 -7.93
C ARG A 102 13.92 17.15 -6.57
N ILE A 103 13.10 18.05 -6.02
CA ILE A 103 13.32 18.64 -4.69
C ILE A 103 13.17 17.56 -3.62
N TRP A 104 12.08 16.80 -3.64
CA TRP A 104 11.85 15.71 -2.69
C TRP A 104 12.93 14.65 -2.76
N GLN A 105 13.38 14.27 -3.96
CA GLN A 105 14.51 13.35 -4.11
C GLN A 105 15.80 13.89 -3.48
N ALA A 106 16.10 15.18 -3.67
CA ALA A 106 17.29 15.81 -3.11
C ALA A 106 17.22 15.95 -1.58
N GLU A 107 16.02 16.12 -1.02
CA GLU A 107 15.79 16.28 0.41
C GLU A 107 15.55 14.96 1.15
N ALA A 108 15.27 13.85 0.44
CA ALA A 108 14.86 12.57 1.03
C ALA A 108 15.81 12.09 2.15
N ALA A 109 17.12 12.25 1.98
CA ALA A 109 18.13 11.87 2.98
C ALA A 109 17.99 12.60 4.33
N ASN A 110 17.21 13.68 4.42
CA ASN A 110 16.94 14.40 5.67
C ASN A 110 15.77 13.79 6.48
N TYR A 111 15.06 12.81 5.92
CA TYR A 111 13.81 12.29 6.45
C TYR A 111 13.85 10.78 6.71
N ASP A 112 14.90 10.31 7.38
CA ASP A 112 14.98 8.92 7.81
C ASP A 112 13.76 8.52 8.66
N PRO A 113 13.14 7.36 8.42
CA PRO A 113 11.98 6.93 9.16
C PRO A 113 12.30 6.78 10.65
N VAL A 114 11.36 7.19 11.51
CA VAL A 114 11.51 7.11 12.97
C VAL A 114 10.83 5.85 13.47
N VAL A 115 11.60 4.98 14.12
CA VAL A 115 11.06 3.77 14.75
C VAL A 115 10.29 4.15 16.01
N VAL A 116 9.03 3.72 16.10
CA VAL A 116 8.18 3.86 17.29
C VAL A 116 7.86 2.48 17.87
N ASN A 117 7.46 2.44 19.15
CA ASN A 117 7.26 1.18 19.86
C ASN A 117 5.96 0.45 19.47
N ARG A 118 4.93 1.18 19.06
CA ARG A 118 3.60 0.63 18.73
C ARG A 118 2.81 1.60 17.85
N GLY A 119 1.70 1.11 17.31
CA GLY A 119 0.68 1.90 16.65
C GLY A 119 -0.63 1.11 16.48
N PRO A 120 -1.66 1.70 15.86
CA PRO A 120 -2.97 1.08 15.68
C PRO A 120 -2.94 -0.28 14.96
N VAL A 121 -1.94 -0.51 14.11
CA VAL A 121 -1.76 -1.80 13.40
C VAL A 121 -1.69 -3.02 14.33
N PHE A 122 -1.34 -2.82 15.61
CA PHE A 122 -1.27 -3.90 16.61
C PHE A 122 -2.56 -4.08 17.44
N GLU A 123 -3.68 -3.46 17.05
CA GLU A 123 -4.99 -3.66 17.69
C GLU A 123 -5.50 -5.10 17.54
N SER A 124 -5.12 -5.79 16.46
CA SER A 124 -5.40 -7.21 16.21
C SER A 124 -4.14 -7.87 15.64
N VAL A 125 -3.74 -9.02 16.21
CA VAL A 125 -2.52 -9.72 15.79
C VAL A 125 -2.81 -11.23 15.73
N GLN A 126 -2.59 -11.83 14.57
CA GLN A 126 -2.59 -13.29 14.37
C GLN A 126 -1.14 -13.75 14.13
N LYS A 127 -0.76 -14.89 14.72
CA LYS A 127 0.58 -15.48 14.58
C LYS A 127 0.49 -16.97 14.32
N ASN A 128 1.51 -17.52 13.66
CA ASN A 128 1.70 -18.97 13.48
C ASN A 128 0.45 -19.64 12.89
N ALA A 129 -0.13 -20.61 13.61
CA ALA A 129 -1.27 -21.38 13.15
C ALA A 129 -2.55 -20.55 13.02
N ASP A 130 -2.65 -19.38 13.67
CA ASP A 130 -3.85 -18.54 13.67
C ASP A 130 -3.93 -17.62 12.44
N VAL A 131 -2.86 -17.53 11.63
CA VAL A 131 -2.82 -16.66 10.44
C VAL A 131 -3.83 -17.16 9.40
N ASP A 132 -4.79 -16.31 9.07
CA ASP A 132 -5.73 -16.56 7.98
C ASP A 132 -6.00 -15.27 7.18
N VAL A 133 -5.46 -15.18 5.97
CA VAL A 133 -5.67 -14.04 5.05
C VAL A 133 -7.07 -14.07 4.40
N LEU A 134 -7.77 -15.21 4.43
CA LEU A 134 -9.10 -15.36 3.84
C LEU A 134 -10.20 -14.68 4.66
N ILE A 135 -9.88 -14.25 5.90
CA ILE A 135 -10.79 -13.43 6.73
C ILE A 135 -10.98 -12.04 6.15
N PHE A 136 -10.10 -11.59 5.24
CA PHE A 136 -10.24 -10.32 4.57
C PHE A 136 -10.99 -10.48 3.24
N PRO A 137 -11.82 -9.49 2.85
CA PRO A 137 -12.61 -9.51 1.62
C PRO A 137 -11.74 -9.21 0.38
N ALA A 138 -10.72 -10.03 0.14
CA ALA A 138 -9.88 -9.93 -1.06
C ALA A 138 -10.75 -10.10 -2.33
N PRO A 139 -10.85 -9.12 -3.23
CA PRO A 139 -11.78 -9.25 -4.35
C PRO A 139 -11.30 -10.27 -5.40
N PHE A 140 -12.25 -10.88 -6.10
CA PHE A 140 -12.03 -11.47 -7.41
C PHE A 140 -12.42 -10.40 -8.44
N TRP A 141 -11.44 -9.77 -9.07
CA TRP A 141 -11.66 -8.49 -9.74
C TRP A 141 -12.30 -8.66 -11.12
N HIS A 142 -11.79 -9.60 -11.92
CA HIS A 142 -12.27 -9.87 -13.28
C HIS A 142 -12.57 -11.34 -13.49
N GLU A 143 -13.48 -11.63 -14.42
CA GLU A 143 -14.02 -12.98 -14.66
C GLU A 143 -12.94 -14.01 -15.08
N LEU A 144 -11.83 -13.54 -15.64
CA LEU A 144 -10.72 -14.37 -16.12
C LEU A 144 -9.47 -14.28 -15.24
N ASP A 145 -9.52 -13.61 -14.08
CA ASP A 145 -8.37 -13.57 -13.19
C ASP A 145 -8.04 -14.98 -12.66
N GLY A 146 -6.76 -15.27 -12.44
CA GLY A 146 -6.30 -16.58 -11.94
C GLY A 146 -6.61 -16.82 -10.45
N GLY A 147 -7.03 -15.79 -9.73
CA GLY A 147 -7.34 -15.87 -8.30
C GLY A 147 -7.79 -14.54 -7.70
N ARG A 148 -8.00 -14.53 -6.39
CA ARG A 148 -8.37 -13.33 -5.63
C ARG A 148 -7.13 -12.49 -5.38
N TYR A 149 -7.20 -11.17 -5.58
CA TYR A 149 -6.07 -10.27 -5.35
C TYR A 149 -6.34 -9.38 -4.15
N ILE A 150 -5.59 -9.61 -3.08
CA ILE A 150 -5.68 -8.83 -1.85
C ILE A 150 -4.83 -7.55 -1.94
N GLY A 151 -3.75 -7.57 -2.72
CA GLY A 151 -2.86 -6.43 -2.91
C GLY A 151 -2.87 -5.93 -4.34
N THR A 152 -3.74 -4.96 -4.64
CA THR A 152 -3.75 -4.19 -5.91
C THR A 152 -3.43 -2.71 -5.68
N GLY A 153 -3.65 -2.22 -4.47
CA GLY A 153 -3.31 -0.89 -3.97
C GLY A 153 -2.41 -0.94 -2.73
N CYS A 154 -1.39 -1.80 -2.75
CA CYS A 154 -0.55 -2.12 -1.60
C CYS A 154 0.89 -1.63 -1.73
N SER A 155 1.63 -1.67 -0.62
CA SER A 155 3.07 -1.41 -0.59
C SER A 155 3.79 -2.62 0.00
N VAL A 156 4.82 -3.11 -0.68
CA VAL A 156 5.60 -4.30 -0.29
C VAL A 156 7.00 -3.86 0.11
N VAL A 157 7.33 -4.10 1.38
CA VAL A 157 8.63 -3.78 1.97
C VAL A 157 9.56 -4.97 1.86
N THR A 158 10.77 -4.72 1.40
CA THR A 158 11.86 -5.70 1.28
C THR A 158 13.17 -5.04 1.70
N ARG A 159 14.20 -5.84 2.00
CA ARG A 159 15.55 -5.34 2.26
C ARG A 159 16.53 -6.03 1.36
N ASP A 160 17.53 -5.29 0.90
CA ASP A 160 18.66 -5.82 0.15
C ASP A 160 19.39 -6.91 0.95
N PHE A 161 20.07 -7.82 0.25
CA PHE A 161 20.82 -8.90 0.92
C PHE A 161 22.17 -8.39 1.44
N ASP A 162 22.81 -7.49 0.69
CA ASP A 162 24.20 -7.07 0.92
C ASP A 162 24.30 -5.76 1.71
N SER A 163 23.17 -5.10 2.00
CA SER A 163 23.12 -3.78 2.63
C SER A 163 21.83 -3.56 3.43
N ASP A 164 21.78 -2.45 4.18
CA ASP A 164 20.59 -2.05 4.93
C ASP A 164 19.53 -1.34 4.06
N TRP A 165 19.68 -1.35 2.73
CA TRP A 165 18.74 -0.71 1.82
C TRP A 165 17.36 -1.36 1.91
N VAL A 166 16.38 -0.60 2.41
CA VAL A 166 14.97 -0.97 2.42
C VAL A 166 14.28 -0.40 1.18
N ASN A 167 13.55 -1.25 0.47
CA ASN A 167 12.68 -0.88 -0.64
C ASN A 167 11.22 -1.05 -0.23
N VAL A 168 10.36 -0.11 -0.62
CA VAL A 168 8.91 -0.15 -0.53
C VAL A 168 8.34 -0.04 -1.94
N GLY A 169 7.96 -1.15 -2.55
CA GLY A 169 7.48 -1.20 -3.94
C GLY A 169 6.03 -1.66 -4.05
N THR A 170 5.31 -1.25 -5.09
CA THR A 170 3.99 -1.79 -5.41
C THR A 170 4.14 -3.03 -6.28
N TYR A 171 3.76 -4.19 -5.74
CA TYR A 171 3.75 -5.48 -6.44
C TYR A 171 2.39 -6.14 -6.20
N ARG A 172 1.77 -6.71 -7.24
CA ARG A 172 0.44 -7.32 -7.07
C ARG A 172 0.53 -8.59 -6.23
N VAL A 173 -0.49 -8.82 -5.40
CA VAL A 173 -0.53 -9.91 -4.42
C VAL A 173 -1.78 -10.76 -4.59
N MET A 174 -1.60 -12.00 -5.07
CA MET A 174 -2.65 -12.99 -5.25
C MET A 174 -2.74 -13.91 -4.03
N VAL A 175 -3.96 -14.22 -3.57
CA VAL A 175 -4.20 -15.17 -2.48
C VAL A 175 -4.20 -16.60 -3.03
N HIS A 176 -3.45 -17.50 -2.38
CA HIS A 176 -3.47 -18.93 -2.68
C HIS A 176 -4.30 -19.74 -1.70
N ASP A 177 -4.09 -19.51 -0.41
CA ASP A 177 -4.75 -20.22 0.68
C ASP A 177 -4.70 -19.36 1.96
N ARG A 178 -5.08 -19.93 3.11
CA ARG A 178 -5.17 -19.20 4.38
C ARG A 178 -3.88 -18.47 4.78
N ASN A 179 -2.71 -18.98 4.43
CA ASN A 179 -1.44 -18.42 4.92
C ASN A 179 -0.37 -18.30 3.82
N HIS A 180 -0.77 -18.40 2.56
CA HIS A 180 0.12 -18.14 1.42
C HIS A 180 -0.52 -17.16 0.45
N VAL A 181 0.32 -16.21 0.03
CA VAL A 181 0.06 -15.27 -1.06
C VAL A 181 1.24 -15.31 -2.03
N ALA A 182 0.99 -15.09 -3.31
CA ALA A 182 2.02 -14.89 -4.32
C ALA A 182 2.18 -13.40 -4.61
N ILE A 183 3.43 -12.96 -4.76
CA ILE A 183 3.79 -11.58 -5.08
C ILE A 183 4.44 -11.58 -6.44
N ASP A 184 3.87 -10.85 -7.40
CA ASP A 184 4.53 -10.68 -8.70
C ASP A 184 5.43 -9.45 -8.71
N MET A 185 6.74 -9.69 -8.66
CA MET A 185 7.76 -8.67 -8.82
C MET A 185 8.35 -8.77 -10.23
N VAL A 186 8.08 -7.80 -11.09
CA VAL A 186 8.61 -7.78 -12.46
C VAL A 186 10.14 -7.66 -12.47
N PRO A 187 10.87 -8.38 -13.36
CA PRO A 187 12.31 -8.21 -13.56
C PRO A 187 12.75 -6.75 -13.69
N GLY A 188 13.84 -6.39 -13.01
CA GLY A 188 14.39 -5.04 -12.99
C GLY A 188 13.82 -4.13 -11.89
N LYS A 189 12.70 -4.48 -11.26
CA LYS A 189 12.21 -3.76 -10.08
C LYS A 189 13.02 -4.12 -8.83
N HIS A 190 13.24 -3.15 -7.95
CA HIS A 190 14.10 -3.30 -6.76
C HIS A 190 13.77 -4.52 -5.90
N GLY A 191 12.50 -4.79 -5.60
CA GLY A 191 12.08 -5.98 -4.85
C GLY A 191 12.50 -7.30 -5.52
N ARG A 192 12.40 -7.38 -6.86
CA ARG A 192 12.92 -8.54 -7.62
C ARG A 192 14.44 -8.64 -7.52
N ILE A 193 15.16 -7.52 -7.63
CA ILE A 193 16.62 -7.47 -7.49
C ILE A 193 17.04 -7.98 -6.09
N HIS A 194 16.36 -7.54 -5.04
CA HIS A 194 16.58 -8.05 -3.69
C HIS A 194 16.31 -9.56 -3.63
N TYR A 195 15.16 -10.03 -4.11
CA TYR A 195 14.81 -11.46 -4.11
C TYR A 195 15.87 -12.32 -4.79
N GLU A 196 16.37 -11.93 -5.97
CA GLU A 196 17.37 -12.72 -6.70
C GLU A 196 18.69 -12.89 -5.90
N LYS A 197 19.09 -11.88 -5.11
CA LYS A 197 20.26 -12.01 -4.23
C LYS A 197 20.02 -13.01 -3.09
N TYR A 198 18.86 -12.96 -2.45
CA TYR A 198 18.48 -13.95 -1.42
C TYR A 198 18.38 -15.36 -2.01
N LYS A 199 17.80 -15.50 -3.20
CA LYS A 199 17.71 -16.77 -3.95
C LYS A 199 19.10 -17.33 -4.26
N ALA A 200 20.02 -16.51 -4.77
CA ALA A 200 21.40 -16.89 -5.04
C ALA A 200 22.15 -17.32 -3.77
N ALA A 201 21.87 -16.69 -2.62
CA ALA A 201 22.43 -17.05 -1.32
C ALA A 201 21.76 -18.28 -0.66
N GLY A 202 20.67 -18.81 -1.23
CA GLY A 202 19.87 -19.87 -0.63
C GLY A 202 19.25 -19.47 0.72
N LYS A 203 18.92 -18.18 0.89
CA LYS A 203 18.35 -17.63 2.14
C LYS A 203 16.89 -17.23 1.95
N PRO A 204 16.03 -17.43 2.97
CA PRO A 204 14.66 -16.91 2.94
C PRO A 204 14.62 -15.39 2.77
N PHE A 205 13.83 -14.90 1.82
CA PHE A 205 13.67 -13.49 1.53
C PHE A 205 12.58 -12.87 2.42
N PRO A 206 12.92 -11.96 3.37
CA PRO A 206 11.92 -11.35 4.24
C PRO A 206 11.05 -10.36 3.45
N VAL A 207 9.74 -10.41 3.69
CA VAL A 207 8.77 -9.53 3.03
C VAL A 207 7.72 -9.06 4.02
N VAL A 208 7.36 -7.79 3.92
CA VAL A 208 6.17 -7.22 4.57
C VAL A 208 5.25 -6.64 3.50
N ILE A 209 3.96 -6.96 3.56
CA ILE A 209 2.94 -6.40 2.66
C ILE A 209 2.03 -5.52 3.51
N VAL A 210 2.02 -4.23 3.18
CA VAL A 210 1.13 -3.22 3.79
C VAL A 210 -0.11 -3.09 2.92
N LEU A 211 -1.25 -3.48 3.50
CA LEU A 211 -2.58 -3.42 2.91
C LEU A 211 -3.38 -2.34 3.66
N GLY A 212 -4.01 -1.41 2.92
CA GLY A 212 -4.70 -0.28 3.55
C GLY A 212 -3.74 0.69 4.25
N GLY A 213 -2.66 1.08 3.58
CA GLY A 213 -1.85 2.23 3.98
C GLY A 213 -2.46 3.55 3.51
N ASP A 214 -1.94 4.68 4.01
CA ASP A 214 -2.23 5.99 3.41
C ASP A 214 -1.93 5.95 1.90
N PRO A 215 -2.78 6.52 1.02
CA PRO A 215 -2.58 6.40 -0.41
C PRO A 215 -1.30 7.08 -0.94
N LEU A 216 -0.64 7.94 -0.15
CA LEU A 216 0.71 8.42 -0.44
C LEU A 216 1.71 7.26 -0.47
N GLY A 217 1.57 6.29 0.44
CA GLY A 217 2.38 5.08 0.46
C GLY A 217 2.28 4.31 -0.85
N TYR A 218 1.05 4.03 -1.30
CA TYR A 218 0.79 3.36 -2.58
C TYR A 218 1.31 4.17 -3.78
N LEU A 219 1.06 5.49 -3.80
CA LEU A 219 1.48 6.36 -4.89
C LEU A 219 3.01 6.36 -5.05
N ILE A 220 3.74 6.47 -3.94
CA ILE A 220 5.20 6.53 -3.97
C ILE A 220 5.83 5.14 -4.16
N SER A 221 5.23 4.07 -3.64
CA SER A 221 5.72 2.71 -3.92
C SER A 221 5.54 2.29 -5.38
N GLY A 222 4.71 3.02 -6.16
CA GLY A 222 4.49 2.80 -7.59
C GLY A 222 5.44 3.56 -8.52
N ILE A 223 6.29 4.47 -8.02
CA ILE A 223 7.24 5.23 -8.85
C ILE A 223 8.66 4.67 -8.78
N GLU A 224 9.50 5.06 -9.73
CA GLU A 224 10.93 4.71 -9.72
C GLU A 224 11.72 5.79 -8.97
N ILE A 225 12.28 5.43 -7.81
CA ILE A 225 13.25 6.25 -7.09
C ILE A 225 14.67 5.68 -7.24
N PRO A 226 15.74 6.44 -6.93
CA PRO A 226 17.11 5.95 -7.09
C PRO A 226 17.43 4.71 -6.25
N PHE A 227 18.32 3.86 -6.77
CA PHE A 227 18.90 2.73 -6.03
C PHE A 227 19.52 3.19 -4.70
N GLY A 228 19.32 2.41 -3.64
CA GLY A 228 19.83 2.70 -2.30
C GLY A 228 19.02 3.73 -1.51
N MET A 229 18.03 4.39 -2.12
CA MET A 229 17.08 5.24 -1.41
C MET A 229 15.88 4.41 -0.95
N CYS A 230 15.44 4.60 0.30
CA CYS A 230 14.17 4.04 0.77
C CYS A 230 13.03 5.02 0.47
N GLU A 231 11.90 4.52 0.01
CA GLU A 231 10.73 5.33 -0.34
C GLU A 231 10.15 6.06 0.88
N TYR A 232 10.34 5.55 2.11
CA TYR A 232 9.92 6.27 3.31
C TYR A 232 10.65 7.60 3.50
N ASN A 233 11.91 7.70 3.07
CA ASN A 233 12.65 8.97 3.02
C ASN A 233 11.99 9.96 2.05
N TYR A 234 11.58 9.46 0.88
CA TYR A 234 10.91 10.26 -0.14
C TYR A 234 9.52 10.73 0.32
N MET A 235 8.75 9.83 0.94
CA MET A 235 7.47 10.16 1.57
C MET A 235 7.67 11.22 2.66
N GLY A 236 8.71 11.07 3.49
CA GLY A 236 9.05 12.06 4.51
C GLY A 236 9.38 13.44 3.94
N ALA A 237 10.04 13.50 2.79
CA ALA A 237 10.27 14.76 2.08
C ALA A 237 8.99 15.40 1.52
N ILE A 238 8.00 14.60 1.08
CA ILE A 238 6.69 15.13 0.70
C ILE A 238 5.96 15.68 1.93
N LEU A 239 5.98 14.93 3.03
CA LEU A 239 5.31 15.25 4.28
C LEU A 239 6.01 16.36 5.07
N GLN A 240 7.27 16.69 4.71
CA GLN A 240 8.18 17.57 5.45
C GLN A 240 8.36 17.13 6.92
N GLN A 241 8.29 15.82 7.16
CA GLN A 241 8.55 15.17 8.45
C GLN A 241 8.80 13.66 8.26
N PRO A 242 9.61 13.02 9.11
CA PRO A 242 9.82 11.58 9.07
C PRO A 242 8.55 10.74 9.17
N VAL A 243 8.53 9.60 8.46
CA VAL A 243 7.49 8.57 8.62
C VAL A 243 7.72 7.80 9.91
N ALA A 244 6.67 7.64 10.73
CA ALA A 244 6.72 6.77 11.90
C ALA A 244 6.53 5.31 11.49
N VAL A 245 7.51 4.45 11.81
CA VAL A 245 7.47 3.03 11.45
C VAL A 245 7.62 2.16 12.69
N VAL A 246 7.15 0.92 12.61
CA VAL A 246 7.43 -0.14 13.58
C VAL A 246 8.22 -1.24 12.86
N ASN A 247 9.10 -1.93 13.58
CA ASN A 247 9.82 -3.06 13.00
C ASN A 247 9.01 -4.34 13.21
N GLY A 248 8.78 -5.07 12.12
CA GLY A 248 8.08 -6.34 12.15
C GLY A 248 8.77 -7.36 13.04
N GLU A 249 7.99 -8.06 13.86
CA GLU A 249 8.53 -9.04 14.80
C GLU A 249 9.11 -10.26 14.07
N THR A 250 8.56 -10.58 12.90
CA THR A 250 8.95 -11.77 12.13
C THR A 250 10.10 -11.47 11.18
N THR A 251 10.10 -10.27 10.60
CA THR A 251 10.98 -9.92 9.46
C THR A 251 12.02 -8.85 9.78
N ALA A 252 11.86 -8.10 10.89
CA ALA A 252 12.62 -6.90 11.21
C ALA A 252 12.56 -5.79 10.13
N LEU A 253 11.63 -5.90 9.18
CA LEU A 253 11.38 -4.87 8.18
C LEU A 253 10.48 -3.78 8.77
N PRO A 254 10.74 -2.50 8.45
CA PRO A 254 9.93 -1.40 8.92
C PRO A 254 8.62 -1.30 8.12
N PHE A 255 7.52 -0.99 8.79
CA PHE A 255 6.25 -0.60 8.14
C PHE A 255 5.54 0.50 8.93
N PRO A 256 4.64 1.29 8.31
CA PRO A 256 4.00 2.41 9.00
C PRO A 256 3.19 1.94 10.20
N SER A 257 3.34 2.62 11.34
CA SER A 257 2.67 2.24 12.59
C SER A 257 1.14 2.33 12.53
N ALA A 258 0.58 3.08 11.57
CA ALA A 258 -0.85 3.29 11.37
C ALA A 258 -1.44 2.55 10.16
N SER A 259 -0.74 1.54 9.62
CA SER A 259 -1.29 0.66 8.58
C SER A 259 -2.55 -0.08 9.06
N GLU A 260 -3.54 -0.28 8.19
CA GLU A 260 -4.74 -1.05 8.53
C GLU A 260 -4.45 -2.55 8.66
N ILE A 261 -3.74 -3.13 7.70
CA ILE A 261 -3.42 -4.56 7.65
C ILE A 261 -1.98 -4.73 7.21
N VAL A 262 -1.23 -5.59 7.92
CA VAL A 262 0.14 -5.94 7.58
C VAL A 262 0.30 -7.44 7.55
N LEU A 263 0.80 -7.98 6.43
CA LEU A 263 1.19 -9.37 6.30
C LEU A 263 2.72 -9.46 6.41
N GLU A 264 3.22 -10.20 7.39
CA GLU A 264 4.65 -10.48 7.54
C GLU A 264 4.98 -11.92 7.15
N GLY A 265 6.02 -12.11 6.34
CA GLY A 265 6.40 -13.46 5.91
C GLY A 265 7.79 -13.54 5.29
N ARG A 266 8.07 -14.70 4.70
CA ARG A 266 9.30 -14.95 3.95
C ARG A 266 8.96 -15.71 2.68
N VAL A 267 9.59 -15.33 1.57
CA VAL A 267 9.59 -16.13 0.34
C VAL A 267 10.76 -17.10 0.43
N GLN A 268 10.48 -18.40 0.34
CA GLN A 268 11.54 -19.41 0.31
C GLN A 268 12.20 -19.43 -1.08
N PRO A 269 13.52 -19.62 -1.18
CA PRO A 269 14.16 -19.82 -2.47
C PRO A 269 13.49 -20.98 -3.24
N ASN A 270 13.08 -20.71 -4.48
CA ASN A 270 12.42 -21.66 -5.38
C ASN A 270 10.98 -22.09 -4.98
N ASP A 271 10.32 -21.40 -4.04
CA ASP A 271 8.88 -21.57 -3.77
C ASP A 271 8.05 -20.69 -4.71
N GLU A 272 8.15 -20.99 -6.01
CA GLU A 272 7.42 -20.29 -7.06
C GLU A 272 6.05 -20.96 -7.26
N ARG A 273 5.01 -20.13 -7.38
CA ARG A 273 3.63 -20.58 -7.60
C ARG A 273 3.04 -19.88 -8.81
N THR A 274 2.02 -20.49 -9.41
CA THR A 274 1.27 -19.85 -10.49
C THR A 274 0.58 -18.59 -9.97
N GLU A 275 0.85 -17.45 -10.60
CA GLU A 275 0.23 -16.16 -10.34
C GLU A 275 -0.34 -15.64 -11.65
N GLY A 276 -1.53 -15.03 -11.60
CA GLY A 276 -2.24 -14.60 -12.80
C GLY A 276 -2.98 -15.75 -13.54
N PRO A 277 -3.59 -15.44 -14.70
CA PRO A 277 -3.60 -14.13 -15.35
C PRO A 277 -4.33 -13.05 -14.52
N PHE A 278 -4.08 -11.78 -14.82
CA PHE A 278 -4.71 -10.65 -14.16
C PHE A 278 -5.05 -9.58 -15.21
N GLY A 279 -6.14 -8.85 -15.03
CA GLY A 279 -6.43 -7.66 -15.84
C GLY A 279 -5.33 -6.59 -15.69
N GLU A 280 -4.68 -6.24 -16.80
CA GLU A 280 -3.57 -5.27 -16.84
C GLU A 280 -4.00 -3.91 -17.43
N PHE A 281 -3.13 -2.90 -17.27
CA PHE A 281 -3.33 -1.50 -17.67
C PHE A 281 -3.40 -1.26 -19.19
#